data_AF-U7GTC5-F1
#
_entry.id   AF-U7GTC5-F1
#
_cell.length_a   1.000
_cell.length_b   1.000
_cell.length_c   1.000
_cell.angle_alpha   90.00
_cell.angle_beta   90.00
_cell.angle_gamma   90.00
#
_symmetry.space_group_name_H-M   'P 1'
#
loop_
_entity.id
_entity.type
_entity.pdbx_description
1 polymer ?
#
loop_
_entity_poly.entity_id
_entity_poly.type
_entity_poly.pdbx_seq_one_letter_code
_entity_poly.pdbx_strand_id
1 'polypeptide(L)'
;MIKFKLKEKGMISAWLRRYKEHGIDGLKPKPKGSQKQMPKPQRSRIKTSQEDRNKTQEQLLDEIAYLRAEVAYLKKRRALIQKQKELEKAEQQRLQDSYLN
;
A
#
# COMPACT_ATOMS: atom_id res chain seq x y z
N MET A 1 26.81 -21.17 12.98
CA MET A 1 25.75 -22.01 13.60
C MET A 1 24.40 -21.73 12.92
N ILE A 2 24.17 -22.33 11.74
CA ILE A 2 22.91 -22.21 10.96
C ILE A 2 22.51 -23.62 10.49
N LYS A 3 22.50 -24.59 11.41
CA LYS A 3 22.25 -25.99 11.01
C LYS A 3 20.75 -26.29 10.84
N PHE A 4 19.90 -25.47 11.44
CA PHE A 4 18.44 -25.62 11.36
C PHE A 4 17.81 -24.25 11.09
N LYS A 5 16.97 -24.15 10.06
CA LYS A 5 16.23 -22.93 9.66
C LYS A 5 15.09 -22.62 10.64
N LEU A 6 15.40 -22.56 11.94
CA LEU A 6 14.45 -22.27 12.99
C LEU A 6 14.44 -20.76 13.26
N LYS A 7 13.24 -20.17 13.36
CA LYS A 7 13.07 -18.74 13.60
C LYS A 7 13.51 -18.33 15.01
N GLU A 8 13.35 -19.22 15.99
CA GLU A 8 13.66 -18.95 17.40
C GLU A 8 14.34 -20.15 18.06
N LYS A 9 15.27 -19.89 18.99
CA LYS A 9 16.02 -20.93 19.71
C LYS A 9 15.10 -21.85 20.56
N GLY A 10 13.98 -21.33 21.05
CA GLY A 10 13.00 -22.07 21.87
C GLY A 10 11.98 -22.90 21.08
N MET A 11 12.06 -22.95 19.76
CA MET A 11 11.05 -23.61 18.93
C MET A 11 11.01 -25.13 19.16
N ILE A 12 12.18 -25.76 19.39
CA ILE A 12 12.29 -27.20 19.66
C ILE A 12 11.70 -27.55 21.03
N SER A 13 11.99 -26.76 22.07
CA SER A 13 11.47 -27.01 23.42
C SER A 13 9.95 -26.84 23.47
N ALA A 14 9.41 -25.86 22.74
CA ALA A 14 7.96 -25.68 22.59
C ALA A 14 7.29 -26.88 21.90
N TRP A 15 7.88 -27.41 20.83
CA TRP A 15 7.38 -28.63 20.16
C TRP A 15 7.44 -29.86 21.06
N LEU A 16 8.56 -30.06 21.77
CA LEU A 16 8.71 -31.18 22.69
C LEU A 16 7.66 -31.15 23.79
N ARG A 17 7.40 -29.98 24.38
CA ARG A 17 6.34 -29.81 25.39
C ARG A 17 4.97 -30.15 24.83
N ARG A 18 4.62 -29.61 23.65
CA ARG A 18 3.32 -29.90 22.99
C ARG A 18 3.15 -31.38 22.68
N TYR A 19 4.23 -32.04 22.24
CA TYR A 19 4.23 -33.47 21.98
C TYR A 19 4.04 -34.31 23.25
N LYS A 20 4.68 -33.94 24.36
CA LYS A 20 4.49 -34.62 25.64
C LYS A 20 3.06 -34.48 26.17
N GLU A 21 2.43 -33.33 25.96
CA GLU A 21 1.09 -33.05 26.47
C GLU A 21 -0.03 -33.62 25.59
N HIS A 22 0.10 -33.54 24.26
CA HIS A 22 -0.98 -33.84 23.31
C HIS A 22 -0.58 -34.86 22.22
N GLY A 23 0.57 -35.51 22.37
CA GLY A 23 1.11 -36.43 21.36
C GLY A 23 1.32 -35.75 20.00
N ILE A 24 1.13 -36.53 18.93
CA ILE A 24 1.26 -36.04 17.55
C ILE A 24 0.24 -34.95 17.21
N ASP A 25 -0.92 -34.95 17.85
CA ASP A 25 -2.00 -33.98 17.58
C ASP A 25 -1.62 -32.56 18.04
N GLY A 26 -0.76 -32.42 19.06
CA GLY A 26 -0.22 -31.13 19.50
C GLY A 26 0.73 -30.46 18.50
N LEU A 27 1.25 -31.22 17.54
CA LEU A 27 2.11 -30.72 16.46
C LEU A 27 1.32 -30.43 15.17
N LYS A 28 0.08 -30.91 15.05
CA LYS A 28 -0.76 -30.61 13.89
C LYS A 28 -1.09 -29.11 13.85
N PRO A 29 -1.05 -28.48 12.67
CA PRO A 29 -1.45 -27.09 12.54
C PRO A 29 -2.91 -26.94 12.95
N LYS A 30 -3.18 -26.16 14.00
CA LYS A 30 -4.55 -25.87 14.42
C LYS A 30 -5.24 -25.16 13.25
N PRO A 31 -6.47 -25.55 12.86
CA PRO A 31 -7.20 -24.84 11.83
C PRO A 31 -7.25 -23.36 12.22
N LYS A 32 -6.72 -22.51 11.32
CA LYS A 32 -6.77 -21.06 11.48
C LYS A 32 -8.24 -20.72 11.59
N GLY A 33 -8.68 -20.29 12.78
CA GLY A 33 -10.08 -19.99 13.05
C GLY A 33 -10.64 -19.11 11.94
N SER A 34 -11.89 -19.37 11.53
CA SER A 34 -12.54 -18.63 10.45
C SER A 34 -12.29 -17.14 10.62
N GLN A 35 -11.60 -16.53 9.66
CA GLN A 35 -11.47 -15.08 9.65
C GLN A 35 -12.89 -14.51 9.58
N LYS A 36 -13.27 -13.66 10.54
CA LYS A 36 -14.56 -12.97 10.50
C LYS A 36 -14.74 -12.38 9.11
N GLN A 37 -15.79 -12.79 8.40
CA GLN A 37 -16.08 -12.25 7.07
C GLN A 37 -16.24 -10.73 7.22
N MET A 38 -15.27 -9.98 6.72
CA MET A 38 -15.37 -8.53 6.70
C MET A 38 -16.44 -8.13 5.68
N PRO A 39 -17.30 -7.14 5.98
CA PRO A 39 -18.20 -6.58 4.99
C PRO A 39 -17.39 -6.12 3.78
N LYS A 40 -17.80 -6.56 2.58
CA LYS A 40 -17.18 -6.07 1.34
C LYS A 40 -17.29 -4.55 1.32
N PRO A 41 -16.22 -3.81 0.96
CA PRO A 41 -16.30 -2.37 0.86
C PRO A 41 -17.39 -2.01 -0.16
N GLN A 42 -18.40 -1.28 0.30
CA GLN A 42 -19.40 -0.66 -0.57
C GLN A 42 -18.66 0.30 -1.50
N ARG A 43 -18.46 -0.10 -2.75
CA ARG A 43 -18.05 0.85 -3.79
C ARG A 43 -19.19 1.86 -3.89
N SER A 44 -18.95 3.09 -3.43
CA SER A 44 -19.88 4.18 -3.69
C SER A 44 -20.05 4.25 -5.21
N ARG A 45 -21.25 3.91 -5.70
CA ARG A 45 -21.61 4.26 -7.07
C ARG A 45 -21.48 5.77 -7.13
N ILE A 46 -20.55 6.25 -7.95
CA ILE A 46 -20.43 7.67 -8.26
C ILE A 46 -21.80 8.06 -8.80
N LYS A 47 -22.57 8.80 -8.00
CA LYS A 47 -23.87 9.31 -8.43
C LYS A 47 -23.53 10.43 -9.41
N THR A 48 -23.75 10.20 -10.70
CA THR A 48 -23.80 11.30 -11.66
C THR A 48 -24.86 12.28 -11.16
N SER A 49 -24.50 13.57 -11.07
CA SER A 49 -25.44 14.61 -10.64
C SER A 49 -26.64 14.59 -11.59
N GLN A 50 -27.83 14.95 -11.09
CA GLN A 50 -28.99 15.19 -11.98
C GLN A 50 -28.63 16.21 -13.08
N GLU A 51 -27.72 17.14 -12.78
CA GLU A 51 -27.20 18.14 -13.70
C GLU A 51 -26.41 17.49 -14.85
N ASP A 52 -25.63 16.45 -14.58
CA ASP A 52 -24.84 15.76 -15.61
C ASP A 52 -25.71 15.02 -16.63
N ARG A 53 -26.93 14.64 -16.23
CA ARG A 53 -27.90 13.97 -17.13
C ARG A 53 -28.63 14.94 -18.06
N ASN A 54 -28.69 16.22 -17.69
CA ASN A 54 -29.41 17.25 -18.45
C ASN A 54 -28.48 18.07 -19.36
N LYS A 55 -27.15 17.85 -19.32
CA LYS A 55 -26.18 18.54 -20.18
C LYS A 55 -26.26 18.03 -21.63
N THR A 56 -26.14 18.96 -22.57
CA THR A 56 -25.99 18.61 -23.99
C THR A 56 -24.63 17.94 -24.22
N GLN A 57 -24.53 17.10 -25.26
CA GLN A 57 -23.27 16.42 -25.62
C GLN A 57 -22.08 17.39 -25.77
N GLU A 58 -22.30 18.56 -26.36
CA GLU A 58 -21.28 19.59 -26.52
C GLU A 58 -20.76 20.12 -25.18
N GLN A 59 -21.66 20.44 -24.24
CA GLN A 59 -21.31 20.90 -22.90
C GLN A 59 -20.49 19.84 -22.13
N LEU A 60 -20.81 18.56 -22.30
CA LEU A 60 -20.03 17.47 -21.70
C LEU A 60 -18.62 17.39 -22.28
N LEU A 61 -18.46 17.62 -23.59
CA LEU A 61 -17.13 17.63 -24.23
C LEU A 61 -16.29 18.81 -23.76
N ASP A 62 -16.88 20.00 -23.65
CA ASP A 62 -16.21 21.19 -23.13
C ASP A 62 -15.77 21.01 -21.69
N GLU A 63 -16.62 20.45 -20.84
CA GLU A 63 -16.27 20.17 -19.45
C GLU A 63 -15.17 19.12 -19.34
N ILE A 64 -15.21 18.06 -20.17
CA ILE A 64 -14.10 17.10 -20.24
C ILE A 64 -12.80 17.77 -20.68
N ALA A 65 -12.85 18.66 -21.67
CA ALA A 65 -11.67 19.37 -22.15
C ALA A 65 -11.08 20.27 -21.06
N TYR A 66 -11.95 21.02 -20.37
CA TYR A 66 -11.58 21.86 -19.23
C TYR A 66 -10.94 21.04 -18.10
N LEU A 67 -11.59 19.95 -17.68
CA LEU A 67 -11.09 19.08 -16.61
C LEU A 67 -9.74 18.43 -17.00
N ARG A 68 -9.57 18.05 -18.27
CA ARG A 68 -8.28 17.54 -18.76
C ARG A 68 -7.19 18.60 -18.69
N ALA A 69 -7.48 19.83 -19.06
CA ALA A 69 -6.55 20.94 -18.96
C ALA A 69 -6.15 21.23 -17.51
N GLU A 70 -7.13 21.27 -16.59
CA GLU A 70 -6.88 21.47 -15.16
C GLU A 70 -6.00 20.36 -14.58
N VAL A 71 -6.32 19.10 -14.86
CA VAL A 71 -5.52 17.96 -14.40
C VAL A 71 -4.09 18.01 -14.97
N ALA A 72 -3.93 18.36 -16.25
CA ALA A 72 -2.62 18.50 -16.87
C ALA A 72 -1.78 19.60 -16.19
N TYR A 73 -2.40 20.76 -15.90
CA TYR A 73 -1.78 21.86 -15.18
C TYR A 73 -1.33 21.43 -13.77
N LEU A 74 -2.21 20.80 -13.00
CA LEU A 74 -1.89 20.32 -11.65
C LEU A 74 -0.77 19.27 -11.66
N LYS A 75 -0.77 18.35 -12.62
CA LYS A 75 0.32 17.37 -12.80
C LYS A 75 1.64 18.05 -13.12
N LYS A 76 1.65 19.04 -14.02
CA LYS A 76 2.86 19.80 -14.34
C LYS A 76 3.41 20.53 -13.11
N ARG A 77 2.54 21.20 -12.34
CA ARG A 77 2.92 21.85 -11.08
C ARG A 77 3.54 20.87 -10.08
N ARG A 78 2.92 19.70 -9.89
CA ARG A 78 3.46 18.64 -9.00
C ARG A 78 4.82 18.15 -9.48
N ALA A 79 4.99 17.94 -10.78
CA ALA A 79 6.26 17.50 -11.37
C ALA A 79 7.39 18.52 -11.13
N LEU A 80 7.11 19.82 -11.24
CA LEU A 80 8.09 20.87 -10.94
C LEU A 80 8.52 20.86 -9.47
N ILE A 81 7.55 20.78 -8.55
CA ILE A 81 7.83 20.71 -7.11
C ILE A 81 8.66 19.46 -6.78
N GLN A 82 8.32 18.31 -7.37
CA GLN A 82 9.03 17.07 -7.15
C GLN A 82 10.48 17.15 -7.66
N LYS A 83 10.69 17.70 -8.85
CA LYS A 83 12.03 17.93 -9.40
C LYS A 83 12.88 18.82 -8.50
N GLN A 84 12.30 19.89 -7.96
CA GLN A 84 13.00 20.79 -7.04
C GLN A 84 13.46 20.07 -5.76
N LYS A 85 12.57 19.28 -5.14
CA LYS A 85 12.90 18.49 -3.95
C LYS A 85 13.99 17.44 -4.21
N GLU A 86 13.99 16.84 -5.39
CA GLU A 86 15.01 15.86 -5.78
C GLU A 86 16.38 16.51 -5.93
N LEU A 87 16.45 17.71 -6.50
CA LEU A 87 17.69 18.49 -6.59
C LEU A 87 18.21 18.86 -5.20
N GLU A 88 17.36 19.41 -4.33
CA GLU A 88 17.73 19.76 -2.95
C GLU A 88 18.23 18.54 -2.17
N LYS A 89 17.56 17.39 -2.31
CA LYS A 89 17.99 16.15 -1.68
C LYS A 89 19.34 15.66 -2.22
N ALA A 90 19.57 15.76 -3.53
CA ALA A 90 20.84 15.38 -4.15
C ALA A 90 21.98 16.30 -3.68
N GLU A 91 21.74 17.59 -3.52
CA GLU A 91 22.71 18.54 -2.94
C GLU A 91 23.02 18.22 -1.48
N GLN A 92 22.01 17.93 -0.66
CA GLN A 92 22.20 17.51 0.72
C GLN A 92 23.01 16.21 0.82
N GLN A 93 22.74 15.24 -0.04
CA GLN A 93 23.50 14.00 -0.11
C GLN A 93 24.95 14.25 -0.51
N ARG A 94 25.21 15.08 -1.53
CA ARG A 94 26.57 15.46 -1.94
C ARG A 94 27.35 16.14 -0.83
N LEU A 95 26.70 17.04 -0.09
CA LEU A 95 27.32 17.69 1.07
C LEU A 95 27.64 16.65 2.14
N GLN A 96 26.68 15.79 2.49
CA GLN A 96 26.86 14.72 3.46
C GLN A 96 28.02 13.78 3.08
N ASP A 97 28.12 13.39 1.80
CA ASP A 97 29.21 12.57 1.28
C ASP A 97 30.56 13.29 1.33
N SER A 98 30.60 14.62 1.14
CA SER A 98 31.82 15.42 1.28
C SER A 98 32.30 15.57 2.72
N TYR A 99 31.38 15.51 3.70
CA TYR A 99 31.73 15.57 5.13
C TYR A 99 32.18 14.22 5.70
N LEU A 100 31.86 13.11 5.01
CA LEU A 100 32.23 11.75 5.43
C LEU A 100 33.55 11.25 4.81
N ASN A 101 34.12 11.97 3.85
CA ASN A 101 35.44 11.72 3.25
C ASN A 101 36.49 12.68 3.82
#